data_AF-A0A5N8ZGQ8-F1
#
_entry.id   AF-A0A5N8ZGQ8-F1
#
_cell.length_a   1.000
_cell.length_b   1.000
_cell.length_c   1.000
_cell.angle_alpha   90.00
_cell.angle_beta   90.00
_cell.angle_gamma   90.00
#
_symmetry.space_group_name_H-M   'P 1'
#
loop_
_entity.id
_entity.type
_entity.pdbx_description
1 polymer ?
#
loop_
_entity_poly.entity_id
_entity_poly.type
_entity_poly.pdbx_seq_one_letter_code
_entity_poly.pdbx_strand_id
1 'polypeptide(L)' 'MGLVVYTRPDCSYSDALLHDLDKDDVAYIQVDLEKNPERIDELERLTGGEHITPVMVEGDLVIIGYHGVG' A
#
# COMPACT_ATOMS: atom_id res chain seq x y z
N MET A 1 -12.88 11.13 1.20
CA MET A 1 -12.15 9.95 1.70
C MET A 1 -11.45 9.34 0.51
N GLY A 2 -10.14 9.19 0.56
CA GLY A 2 -9.33 8.65 -0.54
C GLY A 2 -8.49 7.49 -0.03
N LEU A 3 -8.38 6.44 -0.85
CA LEU A 3 -7.57 5.27 -0.58
C LEU A 3 -6.10 5.62 -0.85
N VAL A 4 -5.21 5.38 0.11
CA VAL A 4 -3.76 5.53 -0.10
C VAL A 4 -3.17 4.14 -0.18
N VAL A 5 -2.38 3.87 -1.21
CA VAL A 5 -1.78 2.57 -1.45
C VAL A 5 -0.27 2.73 -1.45
N TYR A 6 0.36 2.20 -0.43
CA TYR A 6 1.81 2.09 -0.30
C TYR A 6 2.31 0.92 -1.13
N THR A 7 3.11 1.23 -2.14
CA THR A 7 3.64 0.25 -3.11
C THR A 7 5.16 0.32 -3.19
N ARG A 8 5.75 -0.76 -3.67
CA ARG A 8 7.18 -0.84 -3.94
C ARG A 8 7.43 -1.39 -5.35
N PRO A 9 8.35 -0.79 -6.14
CA PRO A 9 8.64 -1.26 -7.49
C PRO A 9 9.16 -2.70 -7.57
N ASP A 10 9.75 -3.21 -6.48
CA ASP A 10 10.27 -4.59 -6.40
C ASP A 10 9.19 -5.64 -6.02
N CYS A 11 7.90 -5.29 -5.98
CA CYS A 11 6.84 -6.14 -5.45
C CYS A 11 5.72 -6.44 -6.47
N SER A 12 5.68 -7.68 -6.99
CA SER A 12 4.66 -8.12 -7.95
C SER A 12 3.21 -8.02 -7.42
N TYR A 13 3.01 -8.09 -6.10
CA TYR A 13 1.69 -7.90 -5.48
C TYR A 13 1.20 -6.46 -5.55
N SER A 14 2.11 -5.48 -5.52
CA SER A 14 1.77 -4.08 -5.69
C SER A 14 1.22 -3.82 -7.09
N ASP A 15 1.88 -4.34 -8.13
CA ASP A 15 1.40 -4.26 -9.51
C ASP A 15 0.01 -4.89 -9.68
N ALA A 16 -0.22 -6.08 -9.12
CA ALA A 16 -1.52 -6.73 -9.20
C ALA A 16 -2.64 -5.91 -8.55
N LEU A 17 -2.39 -5.38 -7.35
CA LEU A 17 -3.35 -4.53 -6.64
C LEU A 17 -3.66 -3.24 -7.42
N LEU A 18 -2.63 -2.56 -7.93
CA LEU A 18 -2.81 -1.33 -8.71
C LEU A 18 -3.62 -1.60 -9.98
N HIS A 19 -3.35 -2.73 -10.66
CA HIS A 19 -4.07 -3.12 -11.86
C HIS A 19 -5.55 -3.40 -11.58
N ASP A 20 -5.87 -4.09 -10.48
CA ASP A 20 -7.26 -4.31 -10.08
C ASP A 20 -7.96 -2.99 -9.74
N LEU A 21 -7.31 -2.12 -8.97
CA LEU A 21 -7.89 -0.81 -8.60
C LEU A 21 -8.12 0.09 -9.83
N ASP A 22 -7.19 0.10 -10.78
CA ASP A 22 -7.31 0.85 -12.04
C ASP A 22 -8.45 0.28 -12.91
N LYS A 23 -8.57 -1.05 -12.96
CA LYS A 23 -9.63 -1.75 -13.67
C LYS A 23 -11.02 -1.52 -13.05
N ASP A 24 -11.09 -1.43 -11.73
CA ASP A 24 -12.31 -1.14 -10.98
C ASP A 24 -12.63 0.38 -10.93
N ASP A 25 -11.84 1.23 -11.60
CA ASP A 25 -11.95 2.70 -11.61
C ASP A 25 -11.97 3.31 -10.19
N VAL A 26 -11.25 2.67 -9.26
CA VAL A 26 -11.16 3.11 -7.87
C VAL A 26 -10.19 4.27 -7.78
N ALA A 27 -10.63 5.37 -7.17
CA ALA A 27 -9.74 6.50 -6.91
C ALA A 27 -8.80 6.20 -5.74
N TYR A 28 -7.52 6.01 -6.03
CA TYR A 28 -6.47 5.79 -5.03
C TYR A 28 -5.24 6.68 -5.25
N ILE A 29 -4.46 6.86 -4.19
CA ILE A 29 -3.20 7.59 -4.18
C ILE A 29 -2.09 6.57 -4.02
N GLN A 30 -1.36 6.32 -5.09
CA GLN A 30 -0.17 5.50 -5.05
C GLN A 30 0.97 6.26 -4.34
N VAL A 31 1.56 5.65 -3.32
CA VAL A 31 2.76 6.14 -2.65
C VAL A 31 3.88 5.13 -2.83
N ASP A 32 4.90 5.53 -3.57
CA ASP A 32 6.11 4.74 -3.80
C ASP A 32 7.06 4.90 -2.61
N LEU A 33 7.25 3.83 -1.83
CA LEU A 33 8.11 3.85 -0.65
C LEU A 33 9.61 3.94 -0.97
N GLU A 34 10.04 3.53 -2.17
CA GLU A 34 11.43 3.72 -2.60
C GLU A 34 11.72 5.19 -2.92
N LYS A 35 10.74 5.90 -3.47
CA LYS A 35 10.86 7.34 -3.75
C LYS A 35 10.56 8.23 -2.55
N ASN A 36 9.74 7.75 -1.60
CA ASN A 36 9.31 8.49 -0.41
C ASN A 36 9.70 7.72 0.86
N PRO A 37 11.01 7.61 1.16
CA PRO A 37 11.47 6.89 2.34
C PRO A 37 10.93 7.47 3.66
N GLU A 38 10.55 8.75 3.69
CA GLU A 38 9.91 9.38 4.86
C GLU A 38 8.54 8.80 5.21
N ARG A 39 7.89 8.12 4.25
CA ARG A 39 6.62 7.42 4.47
C ARG A 39 6.83 6.02 5.06
N ILE A 40 8.06 5.50 5.03
CA ILE A 40 8.39 4.20 5.63
C ILE A 40 8.18 4.24 7.14
N ASP A 41 8.60 5.32 7.81
CA ASP A 41 8.35 5.51 9.23
C ASP A 41 6.84 5.50 9.56
N GLU A 42 6.00 6.03 8.66
CA GLU A 42 4.55 5.97 8.80
C GLU A 42 4.04 4.55 8.59
N LEU A 43 4.50 3.86 7.55
CA LEU A 43 4.17 2.46 7.29
C LEU A 43 4.52 1.57 8.49
N GLU A 44 5.73 1.65 9.03
CA GLU A 44 6.15 0.89 10.20
C GLU A 44 5.26 1.19 11.42
N ARG A 45 4.84 2.45 11.61
CA ARG A 45 3.89 2.79 12.67
C ARG A 45 2.51 2.16 12.44
N LEU A 46 2.06 2.05 11.20
CA LEU A 46 0.77 1.47 10.82
C LEU A 46 0.78 -0.06 10.86
N THR A 47 1.90 -0.69 10.48
CA THR A 47 2.07 -2.15 10.43
C THR A 47 2.64 -2.75 11.71
N GLY A 48 3.11 -1.92 12.65
CA GLY A 48 3.72 -2.37 13.90
C GLY A 48 5.20 -2.76 13.77
N GLY A 49 5.91 -2.18 12.80
CA GLY A 49 7.34 -2.39 12.54
C GLY A 49 7.63 -3.34 11.38
N GLU A 50 6.62 -3.72 10.60
CA GLU A 50 6.81 -4.62 9.47
C GLU A 50 6.88 -3.87 8.13
N HIS A 51 7.93 -4.15 7.37
CA HIS A 51 8.12 -3.66 6.00
C HIS A 51 7.37 -4.53 4.97
N ILE A 52 6.07 -4.69 5.19
CA ILE A 52 5.18 -5.45 4.33
C ILE A 52 4.52 -4.53 3.31
N THR A 53 4.46 -4.98 2.06
CA THR A 53 3.83 -4.26 0.95
C THR A 53 3.05 -5.26 0.09
N PRO A 54 1.93 -4.84 -0.54
CA PRO A 54 1.33 -3.51 -0.48
C PRO A 54 0.55 -3.24 0.82
N VAL A 55 0.46 -1.97 1.24
CA VAL A 55 -0.38 -1.54 2.38
C VAL A 55 -1.38 -0.50 1.88
N MET A 56 -2.64 -0.71 2.22
CA MET A 56 -3.73 0.18 1.86
C MET A 56 -4.24 0.89 3.11
N VAL A 57 -4.40 2.21 3.02
CA VAL A 57 -4.92 3.04 4.09
C VAL A 57 -6.13 3.79 3.58
N GLU A 58 -7.29 3.52 4.16
CA GLU A 58 -8.55 4.18 3.86
C GLU A 58 -9.09 4.86 5.12
N GLY A 59 -8.72 6.12 5.30
CA GLY A 59 -9.07 6.87 6.52
C GLY A 59 -8.42 6.25 7.75
N ASP A 60 -9.23 5.70 8.65
CA ASP A 60 -8.77 4.99 9.86
C ASP A 60 -8.54 3.48 9.64
N LEU A 61 -8.92 2.96 8.47
CA LEU A 61 -8.74 1.55 8.14
C LEU A 61 -7.36 1.33 7.50
N VAL A 62 -6.55 0.48 8.14
CA VAL A 62 -5.26 0.03 7.61
C VAL A 62 -5.41 -1.44 7.21
N ILE A 63 -5.18 -1.74 5.94
CA ILE A 63 -5.19 -3.08 5.39
C ILE A 63 -3.77 -3.42 4.94
N ILE A 64 -3.24 -4.49 5.49
CA ILE A 64 -1.86 -4.91 5.28
C ILE A 64 -1.84 -6.14 4.38
N GLY A 65 -1.12 -6.05 3.26
CA GLY A 65 -0.92 -7.15 2.31
C GLY A 65 -2.05 -7.30 1.28
N TYR A 66 -1.70 -7.88 0.13
CA TYR A 66 -2.64 -8.39 -0.86
C TYR A 66 -2.73 -9.91 -0.67
N HIS A 67 -3.92 -10.42 -0.35
CA HIS A 67 -4.21 -11.86 -0.25
C HIS A 67 -3.58 -12.65 0.93
N GLY A 68 -3.26 -11.99 2.05
CA GLY A 68 -3.26 -12.63 3.39
C GLY A 68 -2.47 -13.95 3.57
N VAL A 69 -1.26 -14.06 3.04
CA VAL A 69 -0.35 -15.16 3.42
C VAL A 69 0.91 -14.56 4.02
N GLY A 70 0.93 -14.51 5.36
CA GLY A 70 2.16 -14.40 6.14
C GLY A 70 2.92 -15.73 6.18
#